data_AF-A0A8T5L008-F1
#
_entry.id   AF-A0A8T5L008-F1
#
_cell.length_a   1.000
_cell.length_b   1.000
_cell.length_c   1.000
_cell.angle_alpha   90.00
_cell.angle_beta   90.00
_cell.angle_gamma   90.00
#
_symmetry.space_group_name_H-M   'P 1'
#
loop_
_entity.id
_entity.type
_entity.pdbx_description
1 polymer ?
#
loop_
_entity_poly.entity_id
_entity_poly.type
_entity_poly.pdbx_seq_one_letter_code
_entity_poly.pdbx_strand_id
1 'polypeptide(L)'
;MVLCDSVNPVERYDGKNVDTMPKLLADGRVPMSTSQLMNYRINEGGRFADWKNLYFDTSDLIAYASKGDGKVKFILTVKKNGKIDEKNGRKSLGLISPSSKLSSGAIELGQEQYNALNGIEVNIKDLGRTGKYLTQDEILGNPVWRILARHPNAVPKEFAEDSNLLKEYTSWVESQTGDNENMAVYVDSLGKSPKLRAWYVNGLDYRSYAFGRSDLDYGNGRFVGLAPEAHASRIARPTLEQALSIVNLHLGKVKLGKK
;
A
#
# COMPACT_ATOMS: atom_id res chain seq x y z
N MET A 1 -6.56 37.29 -10.07
CA MET A 1 -7.22 36.07 -9.53
C MET A 1 -6.81 34.93 -10.44
N VAL A 2 -5.72 34.24 -10.11
CA VAL A 2 -5.29 33.05 -10.86
C VAL A 2 -6.22 31.93 -10.42
N LEU A 3 -7.08 31.47 -11.32
CA LEU A 3 -7.80 30.22 -11.15
C LEU A 3 -6.71 29.13 -11.14
N CYS A 4 -6.33 28.64 -9.96
CA CYS A 4 -5.52 27.44 -9.88
C CYS A 4 -6.34 26.33 -10.53
N ASP A 5 -5.90 25.88 -11.71
CA ASP A 5 -6.37 24.64 -12.32
C ASP A 5 -6.35 23.57 -11.23
N SER A 6 -7.50 22.96 -10.95
CA SER A 6 -7.62 21.96 -9.90
C SER A 6 -6.76 20.76 -10.29
N VAL A 7 -5.58 20.64 -9.68
CA VAL A 7 -4.71 19.47 -9.83
C VAL A 7 -5.54 18.24 -9.46
N ASN A 8 -5.58 17.25 -10.35
CA ASN A 8 -6.27 16.00 -10.05
C ASN A 8 -5.60 15.36 -8.82
N PRO A 9 -6.34 15.17 -7.70
CA PRO A 9 -5.75 14.70 -6.44
C PRO A 9 -5.15 13.30 -6.56
N VAL A 10 -5.55 12.52 -7.56
CA VAL A 10 -5.08 11.15 -7.81
C VAL A 10 -4.84 10.93 -9.30
N GLU A 11 -3.66 10.45 -9.67
CA GLU A 11 -3.29 10.16 -11.06
C GLU A 11 -2.69 8.76 -11.19
N ARG A 12 -3.03 8.08 -12.28
CA ARG A 12 -2.51 6.74 -12.61
C ARG A 12 -1.29 6.85 -13.50
N TYR A 13 -0.30 6.02 -13.20
CA TYR A 13 0.94 5.90 -13.96
C TYR A 13 1.06 4.46 -14.45
N ASP A 14 0.36 4.17 -15.54
CA ASP A 14 0.31 2.85 -16.14
C ASP A 14 1.54 2.60 -17.04
N GLY A 15 2.07 1.37 -17.04
CA GLY A 15 3.23 0.96 -17.83
C GLY A 15 4.27 0.20 -17.01
N LYS A 16 5.48 0.08 -17.54
CA LYS A 16 6.59 -0.54 -16.79
C LYS A 16 6.91 0.28 -15.55
N ASN A 17 6.97 -0.36 -14.39
CA ASN A 17 7.27 0.30 -13.12
C ASN A 17 8.59 1.06 -13.15
N VAL A 18 9.62 0.50 -13.81
CA VAL A 18 10.92 1.17 -14.01
C VAL A 18 10.83 2.47 -14.84
N ASP A 19 9.84 2.58 -15.72
CA ASP A 19 9.64 3.77 -16.57
C ASP A 19 8.69 4.79 -15.91
N THR A 20 7.75 4.31 -15.09
CA THR A 20 6.67 5.13 -14.52
C THR A 20 7.01 5.73 -13.16
N MET A 21 7.72 5.01 -12.28
CA MET A 21 8.12 5.55 -10.96
C MET A 21 8.94 6.85 -11.07
N PRO A 22 9.95 6.97 -11.97
CA PRO A 22 10.69 8.23 -12.10
C PRO A 22 9.81 9.40 -12.53
N LYS A 23 8.83 9.17 -13.41
CA LYS A 23 7.87 10.20 -13.86
C LYS A 23 7.00 10.66 -12.70
N LEU A 24 6.42 9.72 -11.95
CA LEU A 24 5.64 10.00 -10.76
C LEU A 24 6.43 10.86 -9.75
N LEU A 25 7.69 10.51 -9.50
CA LEU A 25 8.56 11.27 -8.59
C LEU A 25 8.97 12.65 -9.13
N ALA A 26 9.13 12.79 -10.45
CA ALA A 26 9.45 14.04 -11.13
C ALA A 26 8.26 15.01 -11.11
N ASP A 27 7.03 14.48 -11.21
CA ASP A 27 5.78 15.23 -11.09
C ASP A 27 5.50 15.71 -9.65
N GLY A 28 6.39 15.40 -8.70
CA GLY A 28 6.26 15.80 -7.31
C GLY A 28 5.13 15.08 -6.55
N ARG A 29 4.58 14.01 -7.14
CA ARG A 29 3.51 13.22 -6.51
C ARG A 29 4.08 12.22 -5.51
N VAL A 30 3.23 11.84 -4.56
CA VAL A 30 3.53 10.79 -3.59
C VAL A 30 2.97 9.47 -4.10
N PRO A 31 3.78 8.42 -4.33
CA PRO A 31 3.27 7.14 -4.78
C PRO A 31 2.43 6.50 -3.65
N MET A 32 1.27 5.95 -4.02
CA MET A 32 0.31 5.41 -3.06
C MET A 32 0.86 4.14 -2.37
N SER A 33 0.86 4.13 -1.04
CA SER A 33 1.23 2.95 -0.25
C SER A 33 0.12 1.91 -0.18
N THR A 34 0.44 0.73 0.34
CA THR A 34 -0.54 -0.34 0.55
C THR A 34 -1.64 0.06 1.52
N SER A 35 -1.27 0.69 2.65
CA SER A 35 -2.25 1.21 3.62
C SER A 35 -3.14 2.30 3.03
N GLN A 36 -2.58 3.15 2.15
CA GLN A 36 -3.33 4.20 1.50
C GLN A 36 -4.33 3.63 0.50
N LEU A 37 -3.95 2.60 -0.26
CA LEU A 37 -4.83 1.86 -1.16
C LEU A 37 -5.96 1.14 -0.41
N MET A 38 -5.66 0.47 0.72
CA MET A 38 -6.69 -0.15 1.57
C MET A 38 -7.75 0.87 1.99
N ASN A 39 -7.31 2.02 2.52
CA ASN A 39 -8.21 3.12 2.87
C ASN A 39 -9.00 3.63 1.66
N TYR A 40 -8.35 3.77 0.50
CA TYR A 40 -9.01 4.26 -0.71
C TYR A 40 -10.12 3.30 -1.15
N ARG A 41 -9.85 1.99 -1.13
CA ARG A 41 -10.82 0.95 -1.48
C ARG A 41 -12.02 0.91 -0.54
N ILE A 42 -11.80 1.00 0.76
CA ILE A 42 -12.90 1.06 1.75
C ILE A 42 -13.82 2.26 1.49
N ASN A 43 -13.25 3.44 1.25
CA ASN A 43 -14.03 4.67 1.14
C ASN A 43 -14.65 4.88 -0.25
N GLU A 44 -13.95 4.49 -1.31
CA GLU A 44 -14.27 4.86 -2.69
C GLU A 44 -14.56 3.66 -3.59
N GLY A 45 -14.19 2.44 -3.19
CA GLY A 45 -14.33 1.24 -4.02
C GLY A 45 -15.77 0.83 -4.31
N GLY A 46 -16.73 1.25 -3.48
CA GLY A 46 -18.16 1.10 -3.77
C GLY A 46 -18.69 2.11 -4.80
N ARG A 47 -18.02 3.26 -4.94
CA ARG A 47 -18.39 4.33 -5.89
C ARG A 47 -17.71 4.17 -7.24
N PHE A 48 -16.47 3.66 -7.24
CA PHE A 48 -15.64 3.54 -8.42
C PHE A 48 -15.12 2.11 -8.56
N ALA A 49 -15.72 1.38 -9.50
CA ALA A 49 -15.45 -0.03 -9.73
C ALA A 49 -13.96 -0.33 -10.00
N ASP A 50 -13.24 0.58 -10.67
CA ASP A 50 -11.81 0.44 -10.95
C ASP A 50 -10.97 0.26 -9.68
N TRP A 51 -11.24 1.02 -8.62
CA TRP A 51 -10.50 0.89 -7.36
C TRP A 51 -10.71 -0.47 -6.71
N LYS A 52 -11.89 -1.05 -6.90
CA LYS A 52 -12.25 -2.38 -6.40
C LYS A 52 -11.66 -3.50 -7.27
N ASN A 53 -11.80 -3.41 -8.59
CA ASN A 53 -11.58 -4.54 -9.50
C ASN A 53 -10.18 -4.56 -10.12
N LEU A 54 -9.46 -3.44 -10.17
CA LEU A 54 -8.10 -3.41 -10.69
C LEU A 54 -7.07 -3.72 -9.60
N TYR A 55 -5.98 -4.36 -10.02
CA TYR A 55 -4.76 -4.38 -9.23
C TYR A 55 -4.00 -3.06 -9.35
N PHE A 56 -3.28 -2.72 -8.29
CA PHE A 56 -2.40 -1.55 -8.24
C PHE A 56 -1.06 -1.91 -7.63
N ASP A 57 0.02 -1.48 -8.28
CA ASP A 57 1.35 -1.47 -7.70
C ASP A 57 1.39 -0.38 -6.62
N THR A 58 2.02 -0.70 -5.48
CA THR A 58 2.11 0.19 -4.33
C THR A 58 3.54 0.69 -4.13
N SER A 59 3.67 1.79 -3.41
CA SER A 59 4.95 2.39 -3.09
C SER A 59 5.76 1.61 -2.07
N ASP A 60 5.13 0.71 -1.30
CA ASP A 60 5.85 -0.12 -0.35
C ASP A 60 6.64 -1.16 -1.14
N LEU A 61 7.86 -1.47 -0.69
CA LEU A 61 8.76 -2.38 -1.40
C LEU A 61 9.14 -3.57 -0.52
N ILE A 62 9.63 -4.63 -1.15
CA ILE A 62 10.26 -5.76 -0.48
C ILE A 62 11.63 -6.03 -1.09
N ALA A 63 12.66 -6.07 -0.26
CA ALA A 63 13.97 -6.55 -0.64
C ALA A 63 14.21 -7.95 -0.08
N TYR A 64 14.72 -8.84 -0.91
CA TYR A 64 15.10 -10.20 -0.57
C TYR A 64 16.61 -10.26 -0.43
N ALA A 65 17.10 -10.82 0.67
CA ALA A 65 18.52 -11.08 0.83
C ALA A 65 19.01 -12.21 -0.09
N SER A 66 20.31 -12.48 -0.04
CA SER A 66 20.86 -13.70 -0.63
C SER A 66 20.29 -14.95 0.06
N LYS A 67 20.26 -16.09 -0.63
CA LYS A 67 19.78 -17.36 -0.10
C LYS A 67 20.44 -17.77 1.23
N GLY A 68 21.69 -17.36 1.47
CA GLY A 68 22.42 -17.66 2.70
C GLY A 68 21.91 -16.91 3.94
N ASP A 69 21.31 -15.73 3.75
CA ASP A 69 20.92 -14.87 4.88
C ASP A 69 19.52 -15.19 5.42
N GLY A 70 18.63 -15.73 4.60
CA GLY A 70 17.28 -16.13 5.04
C GLY A 70 16.31 -14.98 5.34
N LYS A 71 16.68 -13.72 5.01
CA LYS A 71 15.96 -12.51 5.42
C LYS A 71 15.28 -11.78 4.27
N VAL A 72 14.25 -11.02 4.62
CA VAL A 72 13.63 -10.01 3.76
C VAL A 72 13.51 -8.68 4.51
N LYS A 73 13.50 -7.57 3.78
CA LYS A 73 13.24 -6.22 4.30
C LYS A 73 11.97 -5.66 3.69
N PHE A 74 11.02 -5.27 4.52
CA PHE A 74 9.87 -4.47 4.11
C PHE A 74 10.23 -2.99 4.21
N ILE A 75 10.15 -2.29 3.08
CA ILE A 75 10.57 -0.90 2.97
C ILE A 75 9.31 -0.05 2.81
N LEU A 76 8.91 0.60 3.90
CA LEU A 76 7.80 1.55 3.90
C LEU A 76 8.32 2.90 3.42
N THR A 77 7.73 3.43 2.35
CA THR A 77 8.31 4.58 1.62
C THR A 77 7.59 5.89 1.88
N VAL A 78 6.38 5.84 2.44
CA VAL A 78 5.52 7.00 2.70
C VAL A 78 5.11 6.99 4.16
N LYS A 79 5.27 8.10 4.89
CA LYS A 79 4.88 8.23 6.30
C LYS A 79 3.37 8.42 6.47
N LYS A 80 2.87 8.28 7.70
CA LYS A 80 1.45 8.50 8.04
C LYS A 80 0.94 9.88 7.61
N ASN A 81 1.80 10.90 7.67
CA ASN A 81 1.46 12.26 7.22
C ASN A 81 1.36 12.41 5.69
N GLY A 82 1.44 11.30 4.95
CA GLY A 82 1.30 11.29 3.50
C GLY A 82 2.55 11.74 2.74
N LYS A 83 3.68 12.00 3.41
CA LYS A 83 4.92 12.40 2.74
C LYS A 83 5.84 11.22 2.51
N ILE A 84 6.59 11.24 1.41
CA ILE A 84 7.69 10.30 1.19
C ILE A 84 8.69 10.41 2.35
N ASP A 85 9.21 9.28 2.81
CA ASP A 85 10.35 9.31 3.71
C ASP A 85 11.62 9.72 2.96
N GLU A 86 12.07 10.95 3.15
CA GLU A 86 13.21 11.52 2.41
C GLU A 86 14.52 10.77 2.62
N LYS A 87 14.70 10.08 3.76
CA LYS A 87 15.95 9.36 4.03
C LYS A 87 16.00 8.01 3.33
N ASN A 88 14.95 7.20 3.47
CA ASN A 88 14.95 5.83 2.97
C ASN A 88 13.94 5.60 1.85
N GLY A 89 12.74 6.16 1.97
CA GLY A 89 11.68 6.05 0.97
C GLY A 89 12.11 6.61 -0.39
N ARG A 90 12.57 7.86 -0.43
CA ARG A 90 13.02 8.52 -1.68
C ARG A 90 14.17 7.76 -2.35
N LYS A 91 15.18 7.37 -1.56
CA LYS A 91 16.31 6.56 -2.03
C LYS A 91 15.86 5.23 -2.63
N SER A 92 14.98 4.51 -1.94
CA SER A 92 14.53 3.17 -2.37
C SER A 92 13.62 3.23 -3.60
N LEU A 93 12.70 4.19 -3.65
CA LEU A 93 11.85 4.41 -4.84
C LEU A 93 12.70 4.83 -6.05
N GLY A 94 13.75 5.62 -5.84
CA GLY A 94 14.69 6.01 -6.89
C GLY A 94 15.49 4.86 -7.50
N LEU A 95 15.53 3.68 -6.87
CA LEU A 95 16.11 2.48 -7.48
C LEU A 95 15.22 1.90 -8.58
N ILE A 96 13.93 2.24 -8.62
CA ILE A 96 13.01 1.83 -9.68
C ILE A 96 13.16 2.82 -10.83
N SER A 97 14.12 2.52 -11.73
CA SER A 97 14.50 3.38 -12.83
C SER A 97 14.91 2.57 -14.06
N PRO A 98 14.89 3.14 -15.28
CA PRO A 98 15.30 2.42 -16.48
C PRO A 98 16.79 2.08 -16.51
N SER A 99 17.62 2.79 -15.73
CA SER A 99 19.05 2.53 -15.59
C SER A 99 19.38 1.36 -14.65
N SER A 100 18.41 0.86 -13.90
CA SER A 100 18.63 -0.21 -12.94
C SER A 100 18.82 -1.55 -13.64
N LYS A 101 19.81 -2.32 -13.18
CA LYS A 101 20.00 -3.69 -13.67
C LYS A 101 18.87 -4.57 -13.18
N LEU A 102 18.18 -5.24 -14.10
CA LEU A 102 17.11 -6.17 -13.80
C LEU A 102 17.55 -7.61 -14.02
N SER A 103 17.05 -8.51 -13.16
CA SER A 103 17.19 -9.95 -13.30
C SER A 103 15.88 -10.61 -12.88
N SER A 104 15.25 -11.32 -13.82
CA SER A 104 13.90 -11.89 -13.64
C SER A 104 12.88 -10.88 -13.08
N GLY A 105 12.85 -9.69 -13.68
CA GLY A 105 11.92 -8.60 -13.32
C GLY A 105 12.21 -7.89 -11.99
N ALA A 106 13.20 -8.31 -11.20
CA ALA A 106 13.60 -7.62 -9.97
C ALA A 106 14.82 -6.74 -10.21
N ILE A 107 14.96 -5.67 -9.44
CA ILE A 107 16.22 -4.90 -9.40
C ILE A 107 17.26 -5.76 -8.68
N GLU A 108 18.37 -6.03 -9.36
CA GLU A 108 19.52 -6.71 -8.78
C GLU A 108 20.25 -5.76 -7.84
N LEU A 109 20.43 -6.16 -6.59
CA LEU A 109 21.13 -5.38 -5.58
C LEU A 109 22.49 -6.02 -5.26
N GLY A 110 23.51 -5.18 -5.11
CA GLY A 110 24.73 -5.58 -4.41
C GLY A 110 24.45 -5.80 -2.91
N GLN A 111 25.27 -6.60 -2.23
CA GLN A 111 25.11 -6.85 -0.79
C GLN A 111 25.18 -5.55 0.03
N GLU A 112 26.12 -4.65 -0.32
CA GLU A 112 26.22 -3.34 0.33
C GLU A 112 24.97 -2.48 0.11
N GLN A 113 24.39 -2.49 -1.10
CA GLN A 113 23.14 -1.80 -1.37
C GLN A 113 21.99 -2.37 -0.54
N TYR A 114 21.85 -3.70 -0.48
CA TYR A 114 20.85 -4.36 0.36
C TYR A 114 21.02 -4.00 1.84
N ASN A 115 22.24 -4.03 2.36
CA ASN A 115 22.54 -3.69 3.75
C ASN A 115 22.20 -2.23 4.05
N ALA A 116 22.46 -1.33 3.10
CA ALA A 116 22.18 0.11 3.21
C ALA A 116 20.69 0.49 3.03
N LEU A 117 19.82 -0.44 2.64
CA LEU A 117 18.38 -0.25 2.68
C LEU A 117 17.88 -0.36 4.13
N ASN A 118 17.13 0.65 4.58
CA ASN A 118 16.41 0.57 5.85
C ASN A 118 15.03 -0.06 5.62
N GLY A 119 14.61 -0.91 6.54
CA GLY A 119 13.35 -1.63 6.43
C GLY A 119 13.15 -2.56 7.61
N ILE A 120 11.94 -3.05 7.73
CA ILE A 120 11.58 -4.04 8.76
C ILE A 120 12.13 -5.38 8.30
N GLU A 121 13.19 -5.85 8.96
CA GLU A 121 13.76 -7.17 8.69
C GLU A 121 12.92 -8.29 9.32
N VAL A 122 12.62 -9.30 8.52
CA VAL A 122 11.93 -10.51 8.96
C VAL A 122 12.63 -11.72 8.33
N ASN A 123 12.79 -12.81 9.07
CA ASN A 123 13.22 -14.05 8.44
C ASN A 123 12.10 -14.57 7.55
N ILE A 124 12.44 -15.11 6.38
CA ILE A 124 11.45 -15.57 5.41
C ILE A 124 10.52 -16.66 5.98
N LYS A 125 11.03 -17.48 6.92
CA LYS A 125 10.26 -18.51 7.62
C LYS A 125 9.26 -17.96 8.65
N ASP A 126 9.46 -16.72 9.10
CA ASP A 126 8.65 -16.06 10.13
C ASP A 126 7.57 -15.15 9.51
N LEU A 127 7.39 -15.18 8.18
CA LEU A 127 6.37 -14.39 7.46
C LEU A 127 4.93 -14.90 7.67
N GLY A 128 4.75 -15.95 8.48
CA GLY A 128 3.48 -16.65 8.63
C GLY A 128 3.09 -17.41 7.36
N ARG A 129 1.79 -17.74 7.26
CA ARG A 129 1.25 -18.51 6.14
C ARG A 129 1.22 -17.64 4.87
N THR A 130 1.88 -18.11 3.81
CA THR A 130 1.93 -17.47 2.48
C THR A 130 1.59 -18.49 1.39
N GLY A 131 1.28 -18.04 0.17
CA GLY A 131 1.00 -18.90 -0.97
C GLY A 131 -0.40 -19.52 -1.00
N LYS A 132 -1.26 -19.17 -0.04
CA LYS A 132 -2.65 -19.65 0.08
C LYS A 132 -3.55 -18.50 0.53
N TYR A 133 -4.83 -18.61 0.23
CA TYR A 133 -5.86 -17.76 0.83
C TYR A 133 -6.01 -18.09 2.32
N LEU A 134 -6.35 -17.05 3.08
CA LEU A 134 -6.36 -17.03 4.53
C LEU A 134 -7.74 -16.57 5.01
N THR A 135 -8.15 -17.05 6.19
CA THR A 135 -9.33 -16.53 6.88
C THR A 135 -9.07 -15.16 7.49
N GLN A 136 -10.13 -14.44 7.87
CA GLN A 136 -10.01 -13.15 8.56
C GLN A 136 -9.07 -13.21 9.78
N ASP A 137 -9.22 -14.22 10.64
CA ASP A 137 -8.37 -14.38 11.83
C ASP A 137 -6.91 -14.63 11.46
N GLU A 138 -6.65 -15.46 10.44
CA GLU A 138 -5.30 -15.69 9.92
C GLU A 138 -4.69 -14.41 9.33
N ILE A 139 -5.49 -13.58 8.63
CA ILE A 139 -5.06 -12.30 8.06
C ILE A 139 -4.67 -11.31 9.16
N LEU A 140 -5.50 -11.17 10.20
CA LEU A 140 -5.26 -10.25 11.31
C LEU A 140 -3.98 -10.60 12.10
N GLY A 141 -3.64 -11.88 12.16
CA GLY A 141 -2.40 -12.40 12.74
C GLY A 141 -1.19 -12.41 11.79
N ASN A 142 -1.38 -12.25 10.48
CA ASN A 142 -0.32 -12.42 9.49
C ASN A 142 0.72 -11.26 9.54
N PRO A 143 2.01 -11.53 9.77
CA PRO A 143 3.03 -10.48 9.88
C PRO A 143 3.12 -9.57 8.64
N VAL A 144 2.99 -10.13 7.44
CA VAL A 144 3.07 -9.36 6.19
C VAL A 144 1.90 -8.39 6.08
N TRP A 145 0.67 -8.86 6.29
CA TRP A 145 -0.50 -7.99 6.25
C TRP A 145 -0.44 -6.89 7.31
N ARG A 146 0.04 -7.21 8.52
CA ARG A 146 0.20 -6.23 9.60
C ARG A 146 1.22 -5.15 9.24
N ILE A 147 2.33 -5.50 8.57
CA ILE A 147 3.31 -4.53 8.09
C ILE A 147 2.72 -3.67 6.96
N LEU A 148 2.09 -4.28 5.95
CA LEU A 148 1.54 -3.59 4.79
C LEU A 148 0.35 -2.67 5.15
N ALA A 149 -0.48 -3.10 6.10
CA ALA A 149 -1.54 -2.27 6.68
C ALA A 149 -1.01 -1.27 7.73
N ARG A 150 0.30 -1.31 8.04
CA ARG A 150 0.98 -0.41 8.97
C ARG A 150 0.38 -0.43 10.38
N HIS A 151 0.06 -1.62 10.85
CA HIS A 151 -0.45 -1.82 12.20
C HIS A 151 0.55 -1.26 13.23
N PRO A 152 0.13 -0.49 14.27
CA PRO A 152 1.04 0.19 15.20
C PRO A 152 2.09 -0.70 15.88
N ASN A 153 1.75 -1.95 16.18
CA ASN A 153 2.68 -2.91 16.80
C ASN A 153 3.64 -3.60 15.80
N ALA A 154 3.54 -3.32 14.50
CA ALA A 154 4.33 -3.97 13.46
C ALA A 154 5.27 -3.01 12.72
N VAL A 155 5.10 -1.69 12.89
CA VAL A 155 5.85 -0.67 12.14
C VAL A 155 6.25 0.50 13.05
N PRO A 156 7.27 1.30 12.69
CA PRO A 156 7.62 2.51 13.43
C PRO A 156 6.46 3.52 13.49
N LYS A 157 6.42 4.32 14.55
CA LYS A 157 5.30 5.24 14.87
C LYS A 157 4.98 6.22 13.73
N GLU A 158 6.00 6.69 13.02
CA GLU A 158 5.85 7.63 11.90
C GLU A 158 5.18 7.02 10.66
N PHE A 159 5.10 5.69 10.58
CA PHE A 159 4.37 4.95 9.54
C PHE A 159 3.02 4.41 10.03
N ALA A 160 2.85 4.24 11.34
CA ALA A 160 1.70 3.55 11.93
C ALA A 160 0.34 4.20 11.61
N GLU A 161 -0.58 3.39 11.08
CA GLU A 161 -1.97 3.76 10.79
C GLU A 161 -2.89 3.42 11.97
N ASP A 162 -4.20 3.57 11.78
CA ASP A 162 -5.20 3.07 12.74
C ASP A 162 -5.07 1.55 12.93
N SER A 163 -5.11 1.06 14.17
CA SER A 163 -4.99 -0.37 14.47
C SER A 163 -6.12 -1.22 13.85
N ASN A 164 -7.27 -0.61 13.55
CA ASN A 164 -8.42 -1.27 12.95
C ASN A 164 -8.35 -1.33 11.42
N LEU A 165 -7.43 -0.63 10.74
CA LEU A 165 -7.41 -0.56 9.28
C LEU A 165 -7.40 -1.96 8.63
N LEU A 166 -6.58 -2.88 9.12
CA LEU A 166 -6.53 -4.24 8.57
C LEU A 166 -7.85 -4.98 8.80
N LYS A 167 -8.48 -4.80 9.96
CA LYS A 167 -9.78 -5.39 10.30
C LYS A 167 -10.90 -4.83 9.44
N GLU A 168 -10.94 -3.52 9.24
CA GLU A 168 -11.90 -2.87 8.34
C GLU A 168 -11.71 -3.34 6.91
N TYR A 169 -10.46 -3.43 6.45
CA TYR A 169 -10.15 -3.83 5.08
C TYR A 169 -10.54 -5.28 4.82
N THR A 170 -10.20 -6.22 5.70
CA THR A 170 -10.58 -7.63 5.52
C THR A 170 -12.10 -7.83 5.59
N SER A 171 -12.81 -7.14 6.48
CA SER A 171 -14.28 -7.19 6.52
C SER A 171 -14.90 -6.58 5.26
N TRP A 172 -14.30 -5.50 4.74
CA TRP A 172 -14.72 -4.91 3.48
C TRP A 172 -14.52 -5.91 2.33
N VAL A 173 -13.34 -6.53 2.19
CA VAL A 173 -13.08 -7.56 1.17
C VAL A 173 -14.08 -8.72 1.25
N GLU A 174 -14.36 -9.21 2.46
CA GLU A 174 -15.36 -10.27 2.69
C GLU A 174 -16.76 -9.85 2.22
N SER A 175 -17.19 -8.63 2.57
CA SER A 175 -18.48 -8.09 2.11
C SER A 175 -18.58 -7.96 0.60
N GLN A 176 -17.45 -7.79 -0.09
CA GLN A 176 -17.39 -7.64 -1.54
C GLN A 176 -17.36 -8.98 -2.29
N THR A 177 -16.87 -10.04 -1.65
CA THR A 177 -16.59 -11.33 -2.29
C THR A 177 -17.55 -12.45 -1.83
N GLY A 178 -18.11 -12.34 -0.62
CA GLY A 178 -18.89 -13.40 0.00
C GLY A 178 -18.06 -14.62 0.42
N ASP A 179 -16.73 -14.53 0.37
CA ASP A 179 -15.80 -15.61 0.67
C ASP A 179 -15.06 -15.33 2.00
N ASN A 180 -14.96 -16.35 2.85
CA ASN A 180 -14.27 -16.28 4.13
C ASN A 180 -12.76 -16.56 4.02
N GLU A 181 -12.27 -17.09 2.90
CA GLU A 181 -10.86 -17.25 2.55
C GLU A 181 -10.51 -16.35 1.36
N ASN A 182 -10.41 -15.04 1.60
CA ASN A 182 -10.49 -14.03 0.54
C ASN A 182 -9.22 -13.18 0.34
N MET A 183 -8.21 -13.33 1.20
CA MET A 183 -6.93 -12.62 1.04
C MET A 183 -5.74 -13.57 1.12
N ALA A 184 -4.74 -13.36 0.27
CA ALA A 184 -3.50 -14.13 0.28
C ALA A 184 -2.25 -13.22 0.25
N VAL A 185 -1.11 -13.78 0.63
CA VAL A 185 0.21 -13.15 0.49
C VAL A 185 1.10 -14.07 -0.33
N TYR A 186 1.73 -13.53 -1.38
CA TYR A 186 2.70 -14.26 -2.19
C TYR A 186 4.05 -13.53 -2.16
N VAL A 187 5.08 -14.18 -1.63
CA VAL A 187 6.45 -13.61 -1.51
C VAL A 187 7.43 -14.40 -2.37
N ASP A 188 8.39 -13.73 -2.99
CA ASP A 188 9.41 -14.39 -3.81
C ASP A 188 10.32 -15.31 -2.99
N SER A 189 10.94 -16.25 -3.67
CA SER A 189 12.06 -17.03 -3.15
C SER A 189 13.34 -16.18 -3.10
N LEU A 190 14.21 -16.47 -2.13
CA LEU A 190 15.54 -15.89 -2.06
C LEU A 190 16.39 -16.30 -3.28
N GLY A 191 17.10 -15.34 -3.84
CA GLY A 191 17.98 -15.55 -5.00
C GLY A 191 19.44 -15.79 -4.61
N LYS A 192 20.31 -15.98 -5.61
CA LYS A 192 21.76 -15.97 -5.41
C LYS A 192 22.26 -14.59 -4.95
N SER A 193 21.73 -13.54 -5.58
CA SER A 193 22.00 -12.15 -5.23
C SER A 193 20.79 -11.52 -4.53
N PRO A 194 20.99 -10.54 -3.64
CA PRO A 194 19.90 -9.72 -3.14
C PRO A 194 19.14 -9.02 -4.26
N LYS A 195 17.85 -8.77 -4.04
CA LYS A 195 16.97 -8.15 -5.05
C LYS A 195 15.86 -7.32 -4.43
N LEU A 196 15.36 -6.32 -5.17
CA LEU A 196 14.25 -5.46 -4.78
C LEU A 196 13.06 -5.64 -5.73
N ARG A 197 11.86 -5.68 -5.16
CA ARG A 197 10.59 -5.69 -5.90
C ARG A 197 9.59 -4.73 -5.26
N ALA A 198 8.63 -4.27 -6.06
CA ALA A 198 7.45 -3.58 -5.58
C ALA A 198 6.38 -4.59 -5.15
N TRP A 199 5.51 -4.18 -4.25
CA TRP A 199 4.25 -4.87 -4.00
C TRP A 199 3.21 -4.43 -5.02
N TYR A 200 2.31 -5.33 -5.39
CA TYR A 200 0.99 -4.93 -5.84
C TYR A 200 -0.09 -5.61 -5.01
N VAL A 201 -1.26 -4.97 -4.94
CA VAL A 201 -2.45 -5.57 -4.35
C VAL A 201 -3.46 -5.82 -5.46
N ASN A 202 -3.87 -7.09 -5.60
CA ASN A 202 -4.84 -7.49 -6.61
C ASN A 202 -6.21 -6.81 -6.41
N GLY A 203 -7.00 -6.71 -7.47
CA GLY A 203 -8.42 -6.35 -7.39
C GLY A 203 -9.25 -7.45 -6.73
N LEU A 204 -10.57 -7.22 -6.65
CA LEU A 204 -11.54 -8.08 -5.98
C LEU A 204 -12.44 -8.88 -6.92
N ASP A 205 -12.04 -9.13 -8.17
CA ASP A 205 -12.87 -9.88 -9.12
C ASP A 205 -13.36 -11.24 -8.56
N TYR A 206 -12.56 -11.86 -7.69
CA TYR A 206 -12.96 -13.02 -6.89
C TYR A 206 -12.39 -12.99 -5.47
N ARG A 207 -11.12 -12.61 -5.32
CA ARG A 207 -10.38 -12.52 -4.05
C ARG A 207 -9.27 -11.48 -4.15
N SER A 208 -8.78 -10.96 -3.02
CA SER A 208 -7.63 -10.05 -2.96
C SER A 208 -6.34 -10.82 -2.67
N TYR A 209 -5.18 -10.25 -3.04
CA TYR A 209 -3.91 -10.71 -2.51
C TYR A 209 -2.83 -9.63 -2.60
N ALA A 210 -1.83 -9.69 -1.74
CA ALA A 210 -0.60 -8.90 -1.85
C ALA A 210 0.50 -9.75 -2.51
N PHE A 211 1.11 -9.22 -3.56
CA PHE A 211 2.10 -9.94 -4.36
C PHE A 211 3.45 -9.23 -4.36
N GLY A 212 4.42 -9.81 -3.64
CA GLY A 212 5.79 -9.32 -3.53
C GLY A 212 6.74 -9.90 -4.59
N ARG A 213 6.19 -10.54 -5.63
CA ARG A 213 6.95 -11.13 -6.75
C ARG A 213 6.79 -10.33 -8.06
N SER A 214 6.33 -9.08 -7.99
CA SER A 214 6.03 -8.28 -9.19
C SER A 214 7.28 -8.04 -10.04
N ASP A 215 7.12 -8.14 -11.36
CA ASP A 215 8.15 -7.84 -12.34
C ASP A 215 8.08 -6.35 -12.70
N LEU A 216 9.16 -5.62 -12.41
CA LEU A 216 9.22 -4.16 -12.51
C LEU A 216 9.33 -3.64 -13.94
N ASP A 217 9.66 -4.50 -14.90
CA ASP A 217 9.72 -4.22 -16.34
C ASP A 217 8.51 -4.72 -17.12
N TYR A 218 7.51 -5.29 -16.44
CA TYR A 218 6.29 -5.74 -17.08
C TYR A 218 5.44 -4.55 -17.51
N GLY A 219 4.94 -4.56 -18.75
CA GLY A 219 4.26 -3.41 -19.37
C GLY A 219 2.92 -3.01 -18.77
N ASN A 220 2.42 -3.74 -17.78
CA ASN A 220 1.08 -3.54 -17.19
C ASN A 220 1.14 -3.05 -15.73
N GLY A 221 2.25 -2.48 -15.26
CA GLY A 221 2.30 -1.87 -13.93
C GLY A 221 1.29 -0.72 -13.80
N ARG A 222 0.78 -0.50 -12.59
CA ARG A 222 -0.25 0.51 -12.26
C ARG A 222 0.06 1.21 -10.96
N PHE A 223 1.05 2.10 -10.98
CA PHE A 223 1.26 3.01 -9.86
C PHE A 223 0.19 4.09 -9.83
N VAL A 224 -0.02 4.63 -8.63
CA VAL A 224 -0.91 5.76 -8.40
C VAL A 224 -0.14 6.85 -7.67
N GLY A 225 -0.14 8.06 -8.22
CA GLY A 225 0.43 9.26 -7.61
C GLY A 225 -0.64 10.10 -6.95
N LEU A 226 -0.43 10.44 -5.68
CA LEU A 226 -1.24 11.36 -4.91
C LEU A 226 -0.63 12.77 -4.97
N ALA A 227 -1.46 13.77 -5.23
CA ALA A 227 -1.01 15.16 -5.16
C ALA A 227 -0.61 15.51 -3.71
N PRO A 228 0.42 16.34 -3.47
CA PRO A 228 0.84 16.71 -2.12
C PRO A 228 -0.29 17.23 -1.23
N GLU A 229 -1.20 18.01 -1.80
CA GLU A 229 -2.38 18.60 -1.16
C GLU A 229 -3.50 17.59 -0.87
N ALA A 230 -3.54 16.46 -1.58
CA ALA A 230 -4.55 15.41 -1.36
C ALA A 230 -4.41 14.75 0.03
N HIS A 231 -3.27 14.92 0.69
CA HIS A 231 -3.02 14.40 2.04
C HIS A 231 -3.59 15.29 3.15
N ALA A 232 -3.81 16.58 2.89
CA ALA A 232 -4.35 17.51 3.90
C ALA A 232 -5.81 17.22 4.26
N SER A 233 -6.59 16.62 3.34
CA SER A 233 -8.01 16.29 3.57
C SER A 233 -8.23 15.04 4.43
N ARG A 234 -7.23 14.14 4.53
CA ARG A 234 -7.30 12.92 5.35
C ARG A 234 -7.16 13.17 6.86
N ILE A 235 -6.66 14.33 7.28
CA ILE A 235 -6.54 14.69 8.70
C ILE A 235 -7.94 14.88 9.36
N ALA A 236 -9.00 14.97 8.54
CA ALA A 236 -10.37 15.16 9.00
C ALA A 236 -11.27 13.92 8.79
N ARG A 237 -10.82 12.70 9.11
CA ARG A 237 -11.80 11.66 9.47
C ARG A 237 -12.35 12.08 10.84
N PRO A 238 -13.64 12.49 10.94
CA PRO A 238 -14.20 12.78 12.24
C PRO A 238 -14.10 11.52 13.09
N THR A 239 -13.69 11.66 14.34
CA THR A 239 -13.81 10.57 15.30
C THR A 239 -15.26 10.10 15.37
N LEU A 240 -15.50 8.87 15.82
CA LEU A 240 -16.86 8.36 16.00
C LEU A 240 -17.72 9.30 16.86
N GLU A 241 -17.10 9.97 17.84
CA GLU A 241 -17.71 11.04 18.65
C GLU A 241 -18.03 12.31 17.85
N GLN A 242 -17.15 12.74 16.94
CA GLN A 242 -17.39 13.89 16.05
C GLN A 242 -18.47 13.57 15.02
N ALA A 243 -18.53 12.35 14.49
CA ALA A 243 -19.58 11.89 13.60
C ALA A 243 -20.94 11.84 14.33
N LEU A 244 -20.98 11.32 15.56
CA LEU A 244 -22.19 11.30 16.41
C LEU A 244 -22.66 12.70 16.79
N SER A 245 -21.73 13.63 17.08
CA SER A 245 -22.02 15.05 17.31
C SER A 245 -22.73 15.70 16.12
N ILE A 246 -22.24 15.46 14.90
CA ILE A 246 -22.83 15.99 13.66
C ILE A 246 -24.24 15.42 13.41
N VAL A 247 -24.43 14.12 13.67
CA VAL A 247 -25.74 13.45 13.55
C VAL A 247 -26.74 13.98 14.58
N ASN A 248 -26.33 14.16 15.83
CA ASN A 248 -27.18 14.71 16.88
C ASN A 248 -27.56 16.18 16.63
N LEU A 249 -26.65 16.97 16.05
CA LEU A 249 -26.92 18.34 15.60
C LEU A 249 -27.96 18.40 14.45
N HIS A 250 -28.01 17.38 13.59
CA HIS A 250 -29.00 17.29 12.52
C HIS A 250 -30.35 16.75 13.01
N LEU A 251 -30.36 15.75 13.88
CA LEU A 251 -31.59 15.15 14.44
C LEU A 251 -32.28 16.08 15.46
N GLY A 252 -31.52 16.89 16.20
CA GLY A 252 -32.07 17.91 17.10
C GLY A 252 -32.80 19.07 16.40
N LYS A 253 -32.67 19.21 15.07
CA LYS A 253 -33.37 20.23 14.26
C LYS A 253 -34.66 19.74 13.62
N VAL A 254 -34.96 18.44 13.65
CA VAL A 254 -36.26 17.92 13.23
C VAL A 254 -37.23 18.02 14.41
N LYS A 255 -37.71 19.24 14.70
CA LYS A 255 -38.96 19.39 15.43
C LYS A 255 -40.05 18.82 14.54
N LEU A 256 -40.58 17.66 14.92
CA LEU A 256 -41.85 17.14 14.42
C LEU A 256 -42.89 18.25 14.54
N GLY A 257 -43.19 18.91 13.43
CA GLY A 257 -44.30 19.82 13.31
C GLY A 257 -45.58 19.01 13.46
N LYS A 258 -46.13 18.97 14.68
CA LYS A 258 -47.52 18.58 14.89
C LYS A 258 -48.40 19.63 14.24
N LYS A 259 -49.14 19.24 13.19
CA LYS A 259 -50.50 19.70 12.92
C LYS A 259 -51.29 18.51 12.40
#